data_AF-A0A653E136-F1
#
_entry.id   AF-A0A653E136-F1
#
_cell.length_a   1.000
_cell.length_b   1.000
_cell.length_c   1.000
_cell.angle_alpha   90.00
_cell.angle_beta   90.00
_cell.angle_gamma   90.00
#
_symmetry.space_group_name_H-M   'P 1'
#
loop_
_entity.id
_entity.type
_entity.pdbx_description
1 polymer ?
#
loop_
_entity_poly.entity_id
_entity_poly.type
_entity_poly.pdbx_seq_one_letter_code
_entity_poly.pdbx_strand_id
1 'polypeptide(L)'
;MAGTKLEKFNDFLLTEGEVIDSTCDDEAASIALAQELCPGKPYCSVRQWVLVDLDISDDKKALLKNQGLQPILLYAHSVVTDSARRFAPGDWVRSTLLVNLKSDFLFETKNSVYILLGAGSRKTAEPTVVTSIF
;
A
#
# COMPACT_ATOMS: atom_id res chain seq x y z
N MET A 1 7.92 2.50 -30.90
CA MET A 1 8.56 3.73 -30.35
C MET A 1 8.54 3.59 -28.84
N ALA A 2 9.71 3.39 -28.23
CA ALA A 2 9.84 3.11 -26.82
C ALA A 2 9.76 4.42 -26.03
N GLY A 3 8.61 4.69 -25.42
CA GLY A 3 8.45 5.80 -24.48
C GLY A 3 9.45 5.66 -23.34
N THR A 4 10.14 6.75 -23.04
CA THR A 4 11.28 6.77 -22.12
C THR A 4 10.80 6.37 -20.72
N LYS A 5 11.64 5.70 -19.92
CA LYS A 5 11.33 5.26 -18.54
C LYS A 5 10.69 6.36 -17.68
N LEU A 6 11.07 7.61 -17.92
CA LEU A 6 10.56 8.80 -17.26
C LEU A 6 9.11 9.17 -17.66
N GLU A 7 8.72 8.91 -18.91
CA GLU A 7 7.37 9.22 -19.40
C GLU A 7 6.34 8.24 -18.84
N LYS A 8 6.69 6.94 -18.78
CA LYS A 8 5.85 5.93 -18.10
C LYS A 8 5.66 6.22 -16.61
N PHE A 9 6.70 6.75 -15.96
CA PHE A 9 6.65 7.14 -14.54
C PHE A 9 5.75 8.36 -14.33
N ASN A 10 5.92 9.39 -15.17
CA ASN A 10 5.10 10.59 -15.07
C ASN A 10 3.63 10.28 -15.40
N ASP A 11 3.38 9.42 -16.40
CA ASP A 11 2.05 8.95 -16.74
C ASP A 11 1.42 8.19 -15.56
N PHE A 12 2.13 7.26 -14.91
CA PHE A 12 1.66 6.54 -13.72
C PHE A 12 1.33 7.48 -12.55
N LEU A 13 2.11 8.53 -12.33
CA LEU A 13 1.81 9.54 -11.31
C LEU A 13 0.60 10.40 -11.69
N LEU A 14 0.44 10.72 -12.98
CA LEU A 14 -0.58 11.63 -13.51
C LEU A 14 -1.92 10.96 -13.83
N THR A 15 -1.97 9.64 -14.06
CA THR A 15 -3.25 8.94 -14.24
C THR A 15 -4.00 8.99 -12.92
N GLU A 16 -5.24 9.46 -12.93
CA GLU A 16 -6.12 9.36 -11.76
C GLU A 16 -6.39 7.87 -11.51
N GLY A 17 -5.91 7.38 -10.36
CA GLY A 17 -6.27 6.03 -9.91
C GLY A 17 -7.73 6.00 -9.52
N GLU A 18 -8.32 4.80 -9.44
CA GLU A 18 -9.66 4.67 -8.87
C GLU A 18 -9.62 5.18 -7.43
N VAL A 19 -10.39 6.24 -7.15
CA VAL A 19 -10.45 6.84 -5.82
C VAL A 19 -11.10 5.84 -4.88
N ILE A 20 -10.35 5.43 -3.86
CA ILE A 20 -10.91 4.63 -2.78
C ILE A 20 -11.25 5.60 -1.66
N ASP A 21 -12.56 5.79 -1.46
CA ASP A 21 -13.08 6.51 -0.32
C ASP A 21 -12.97 5.60 0.91
N SER A 22 -11.82 5.59 1.58
CA SER A 22 -11.72 4.89 2.85
C SER A 22 -12.44 5.72 3.91
N THR A 23 -13.46 5.13 4.51
CA THR A 23 -14.34 5.72 5.53
C THR A 23 -13.65 5.93 6.90
N CYS A 24 -12.33 5.83 6.94
CA CYS A 24 -11.52 5.64 8.13
C CYS A 24 -10.66 6.90 8.38
N ASP A 25 -11.22 7.89 9.08
CA ASP A 25 -10.47 9.09 9.48
C ASP A 25 -10.13 9.13 10.97
N ASP A 26 -10.82 8.33 11.78
CA ASP A 26 -10.52 8.17 13.20
C ASP A 26 -9.35 7.20 13.39
N GLU A 27 -8.16 7.77 13.56
CA GLU A 27 -6.92 7.01 13.78
C GLU A 27 -7.00 6.14 15.03
N ALA A 28 -7.56 6.65 16.14
CA ALA A 28 -7.56 5.92 17.42
C ALA A 28 -8.45 4.67 17.34
N ALA A 29 -9.65 4.80 16.78
CA ALA A 29 -10.54 3.65 16.56
C ALA A 29 -9.90 2.61 15.63
N SER A 30 -9.17 3.08 14.62
CA SER A 30 -8.53 2.24 13.62
C SER A 30 -7.29 1.51 14.15
N ILE A 31 -6.54 2.15 15.05
CA ILE A 31 -5.46 1.50 15.80
C ILE A 31 -6.03 0.38 16.67
N ALA A 32 -7.14 0.62 17.38
CA ALA A 32 -7.77 -0.41 18.20
C ALA A 32 -8.19 -1.62 17.35
N LEU A 33 -8.83 -1.37 16.20
CA LEU A 33 -9.19 -2.42 15.22
C LEU A 33 -7.96 -3.16 14.67
N ALA A 34 -6.87 -2.45 14.37
CA ALA A 34 -5.63 -3.06 13.91
C ALA A 34 -5.03 -3.99 14.98
N GLN A 35 -5.06 -3.59 16.23
CA GLN A 35 -4.57 -4.40 17.36
C GLN A 35 -5.46 -5.63 17.61
N GLU A 36 -6.77 -5.52 17.42
CA GLU A 36 -7.72 -6.63 17.54
C GLU A 36 -7.55 -7.65 16.40
N LEU A 37 -7.50 -7.18 15.15
CA LEU A 37 -7.50 -8.03 13.96
C LEU A 37 -6.12 -8.56 13.55
N CYS A 38 -5.05 -7.92 14.04
CA CYS A 38 -3.65 -8.26 13.76
C CYS A 38 -2.81 -8.22 15.04
N PRO A 39 -3.14 -9.04 16.06
CA PRO A 39 -2.49 -8.96 17.37
C PRO A 39 -0.99 -9.22 17.29
N GLY A 40 -0.21 -8.38 17.97
CA GLY A 40 1.25 -8.48 18.04
C GLY A 40 2.00 -7.95 16.82
N LYS A 41 1.32 -7.53 15.74
CA LYS A 41 1.97 -6.86 14.62
C LYS A 41 2.10 -5.36 14.89
N PRO A 42 3.25 -4.75 14.58
CA PRO A 42 3.36 -3.30 14.58
C PRO A 42 2.44 -2.70 13.52
N TYR A 43 1.75 -1.62 13.89
CA TYR A 43 0.94 -0.82 12.98
C TYR A 43 1.66 0.46 12.54
N CYS A 44 1.33 0.93 11.33
CA CYS A 44 1.75 2.20 10.77
C CYS A 44 0.55 2.90 10.11
N SER A 45 0.05 3.98 10.68
CA SER A 45 -1.00 4.80 10.07
C SER A 45 -0.41 5.72 9.02
N VAL A 46 -1.11 5.85 7.89
CA VAL A 46 -0.63 6.60 6.72
C VAL A 46 -1.77 7.37 6.07
N ARG A 47 -1.43 8.48 5.43
CA ARG A 47 -2.34 9.29 4.60
C ARG A 47 -1.77 9.45 3.19
N GLN A 48 -2.62 9.91 2.27
CA GLN A 48 -2.24 10.13 0.87
C GLN A 48 -1.64 8.86 0.27
N TRP A 49 -2.37 7.77 0.42
CA TRP A 49 -1.91 6.44 0.08
C TRP A 49 -2.43 6.01 -1.30
N VAL A 50 -1.65 5.12 -1.92
CA VAL A 50 -1.91 4.52 -3.22
C VAL A 50 -1.67 3.02 -3.10
N LEU A 51 -2.70 2.23 -3.41
CA LEU A 51 -2.56 0.80 -3.61
C LEU A 51 -2.13 0.55 -5.06
N VAL A 52 -1.06 -0.22 -5.23
CA VAL A 52 -0.46 -0.48 -6.54
C VAL A 52 -0.58 -1.97 -6.86
N ASP A 53 -1.46 -2.31 -7.79
CA ASP A 53 -1.55 -3.65 -8.39
C ASP A 53 -0.40 -3.84 -9.38
N LEU A 54 0.41 -4.86 -9.15
CA LEU A 54 1.49 -5.23 -10.04
C LEU A 54 0.92 -5.99 -11.24
N ASP A 55 1.13 -5.43 -12.42
CA ASP A 55 0.80 -6.08 -13.69
C ASP A 55 1.84 -7.17 -14.00
N ILE A 56 1.54 -8.39 -13.53
CA ILE A 56 2.36 -9.58 -13.70
C ILE A 56 1.56 -10.70 -14.34
N SER A 57 2.26 -11.64 -14.97
CA SER A 57 1.63 -12.82 -15.56
C SER A 57 0.87 -13.66 -14.52
N ASP A 58 -0.16 -14.36 -14.97
CA ASP A 58 -1.02 -15.16 -14.08
C ASP A 58 -0.26 -16.29 -13.39
N ASP A 59 0.77 -16.87 -14.03
CA ASP A 59 1.67 -17.82 -13.39
C ASP A 59 2.34 -17.23 -12.15
N LYS A 60 2.80 -15.98 -12.22
CA LYS A 60 3.42 -15.29 -11.08
C LYS A 60 2.38 -14.94 -10.02
N LYS A 61 1.17 -14.54 -10.42
CA LYS A 61 0.06 -14.33 -9.48
C LYS A 61 -0.27 -15.62 -8.72
N ALA A 62 -0.30 -16.75 -9.41
CA ALA A 62 -0.56 -18.06 -8.81
C ALA A 62 0.54 -18.45 -7.81
N LEU A 63 1.82 -18.21 -8.16
CA LEU A 63 2.94 -18.43 -7.24
C LEU A 63 2.84 -17.58 -5.97
N LEU A 64 2.51 -16.29 -6.10
CA LEU A 64 2.31 -15.41 -4.94
C LEU A 64 1.11 -15.86 -4.10
N LYS A 65 0.00 -16.22 -4.74
CA LYS A 65 -1.19 -16.71 -4.05
C LYS A 65 -0.91 -17.99 -3.25
N ASN A 66 -0.11 -18.91 -3.79
CA ASN A 66 0.33 -20.12 -3.07
C ASN A 66 1.20 -19.80 -1.84
N GLN A 67 1.82 -18.62 -1.81
CA GLN A 67 2.57 -18.11 -0.66
C GLN A 67 1.73 -17.24 0.28
N GLY A 68 0.42 -17.12 0.03
CA GLY A 68 -0.49 -16.25 0.79
C GLY A 68 -0.25 -14.77 0.55
N LEU A 69 0.27 -14.40 -0.63
CA LEU A 69 0.56 -13.04 -1.02
C LEU A 69 -0.29 -12.62 -2.22
N GLN A 70 -0.64 -11.35 -2.25
CA GLN A 70 -1.29 -10.69 -3.36
C GLN A 70 -0.30 -9.72 -4.02
N PRO A 71 -0.32 -9.57 -5.34
CA PRO A 71 0.58 -8.69 -6.09
C PRO A 71 0.22 -7.20 -5.91
N ILE A 72 -0.06 -6.76 -4.69
CA ILE A 72 -0.49 -5.40 -4.36
C ILE A 72 0.52 -4.82 -3.38
N LEU A 73 0.98 -3.60 -3.66
CA LEU A 73 1.85 -2.82 -2.78
C LEU A 73 1.10 -1.61 -2.26
N LEU A 74 1.55 -1.10 -1.12
CA LEU A 74 1.12 0.19 -0.61
C LEU A 74 2.27 1.18 -0.77
N TYR A 75 1.95 2.33 -1.32
CA TYR A 75 2.78 3.52 -1.24
C TYR A 75 1.99 4.60 -0.52
N ALA A 76 2.63 5.31 0.42
CA ALA A 76 2.01 6.45 1.07
C ALA A 76 2.99 7.60 1.16
N HIS A 77 2.49 8.80 0.86
CA HIS A 77 3.30 10.01 0.91
C HIS A 77 3.55 10.51 2.33
N SER A 78 2.70 10.13 3.29
CA SER A 78 2.80 10.64 4.66
C SER A 78 2.45 9.57 5.69
N VAL A 79 3.42 9.25 6.54
CA VAL A 79 3.22 8.48 7.78
C VAL A 79 2.65 9.41 8.84
N VAL A 80 1.60 8.97 9.53
CA VAL A 80 1.03 9.68 10.68
C VAL A 80 1.67 9.17 11.97
N THR A 81 1.56 7.86 12.22
CA THR A 81 2.11 7.21 13.40
C THR A 81 2.69 5.84 13.03
N ASP A 82 3.92 5.53 13.48
CA ASP A 82 4.48 4.17 13.40
C ASP A 82 4.81 3.63 14.80
N SER A 83 4.10 2.59 15.21
CA SER A 83 4.28 1.95 16.52
C SER A 83 5.68 1.36 16.73
N ALA A 84 6.37 0.98 15.64
CA ALA A 84 7.71 0.43 15.68
C ALA A 84 8.82 1.50 15.53
N ARG A 85 8.46 2.78 15.34
CA ARG A 85 9.40 3.92 15.15
C ARG A 85 10.42 3.70 14.03
N ARG A 86 10.01 3.03 12.97
CA ARG A 86 10.80 2.83 11.73
C ARG A 86 10.75 4.08 10.85
N PHE A 87 9.67 4.85 10.94
CA PHE A 87 9.42 6.07 10.18
C PHE A 87 9.02 7.20 11.13
N ALA A 88 9.46 8.42 10.81
CA ALA A 88 9.01 9.62 11.47
C ALA A 88 7.67 10.11 10.87
N PRO A 89 6.85 10.86 11.62
CA PRO A 89 5.68 11.51 11.05
C PRO A 89 6.05 12.40 9.86
N GLY A 90 5.33 12.26 8.75
CA GLY A 90 5.59 12.94 7.48
C GLY A 90 6.54 12.22 6.52
N ASP A 91 7.18 11.12 6.95
CA ASP A 91 7.96 10.29 6.03
C ASP A 91 7.05 9.61 5.00
N TRP A 92 7.59 9.32 3.82
CA TRP A 92 6.94 8.44 2.86
C TRP A 92 7.25 6.97 3.20
N VAL A 93 6.36 6.06 2.81
CA VAL A 93 6.59 4.63 2.99
C VAL A 93 6.15 3.82 1.78
N ARG A 94 6.94 2.78 1.48
CA ARG A 94 6.57 1.71 0.57
C ARG A 94 6.55 0.39 1.33
N SER A 95 5.42 -0.31 1.28
CA SER A 95 5.26 -1.61 1.92
C SER A 95 5.85 -2.74 1.07
N THR A 96 5.84 -3.95 1.65
CA THR A 96 5.95 -5.20 0.88
C THR A 96 4.59 -5.65 0.38
N LEU A 97 4.55 -6.76 -0.37
CA LEU A 97 3.31 -7.34 -0.88
C LEU A 97 2.24 -7.56 0.20
N LEU A 98 1.01 -7.28 -0.18
CA LEU A 98 -0.20 -7.50 0.60
C LEU A 98 -0.33 -8.98 0.95
N VAL A 99 -0.58 -9.27 2.22
CA VAL A 99 -1.07 -10.57 2.70
C VAL A 99 -2.59 -10.54 2.67
N ASN A 100 -3.20 -9.52 3.29
CA ASN A 100 -4.65 -9.37 3.35
C ASN A 100 -5.05 -7.91 3.51
N LEU A 101 -6.16 -7.50 2.91
CA LEU A 101 -6.79 -6.20 3.15
C LEU A 101 -8.01 -6.42 4.04
N LYS A 102 -7.97 -5.96 5.29
CA LYS A 102 -9.07 -6.14 6.25
C LYS A 102 -9.85 -4.85 6.39
N SER A 103 -11.18 -4.96 6.44
CA SER A 103 -12.09 -3.82 6.62
C SER A 103 -11.87 -2.69 5.61
N ASP A 104 -11.31 -3.01 4.44
CA ASP A 104 -10.95 -2.08 3.35
C ASP A 104 -9.92 -0.99 3.67
N PHE A 105 -9.47 -0.85 4.92
CA PHE A 105 -8.46 0.14 5.33
C PHE A 105 -7.25 -0.43 6.10
N LEU A 106 -7.23 -1.72 6.44
CA LEU A 106 -6.09 -2.37 7.10
C LEU A 106 -5.30 -3.20 6.09
N PHE A 107 -4.22 -2.62 5.59
CA PHE A 107 -3.31 -3.28 4.66
C PHE A 107 -2.29 -4.13 5.43
N GLU A 108 -2.51 -5.44 5.50
CA GLU A 108 -1.65 -6.36 6.22
C GLU A 108 -0.51 -6.86 5.34
N THR A 109 0.71 -6.79 5.86
CA THR A 109 1.90 -7.46 5.32
C THR A 109 2.34 -8.59 6.25
N LYS A 110 3.41 -9.31 5.87
CA LYS A 110 3.97 -10.38 6.72
C LYS A 110 4.30 -9.88 8.12
N ASN A 111 4.92 -8.70 8.23
CA ASN A 111 5.52 -8.23 9.48
C ASN A 111 4.83 -6.99 10.07
N SER A 112 3.87 -6.39 9.38
CA SER A 112 3.24 -5.13 9.83
C SER A 112 1.86 -4.95 9.23
N VAL A 113 1.04 -4.14 9.88
CA VAL A 113 -0.24 -3.67 9.34
C VAL A 113 -0.16 -2.17 9.08
N TYR A 114 -0.65 -1.73 7.93
CA TYR A 114 -0.77 -0.31 7.62
C TYR A 114 -2.23 0.10 7.72
N ILE A 115 -2.48 1.23 8.38
CA ILE A 115 -3.82 1.80 8.55
C ILE A 115 -3.95 2.92 7.51
N LEU A 116 -4.84 2.72 6.56
CA LEU A 116 -5.10 3.63 5.44
C LEU A 116 -6.11 4.70 5.89
N LEU A 117 -5.61 5.89 6.24
CA LEU A 117 -6.44 6.98 6.75
C LEU A 117 -6.86 7.95 5.64
N GLY A 118 -8.15 8.25 5.58
CA GLY A 118 -8.76 9.13 4.58
C GLY A 118 -8.57 8.65 3.14
N ALA A 119 -9.17 9.35 2.17
CA ALA A 119 -9.18 8.91 0.78
C ALA A 119 -7.79 8.57 0.21
N GLY A 120 -7.76 7.49 -0.57
CA GLY A 120 -6.59 7.05 -1.33
C GLY A 120 -6.94 6.74 -2.78
N SER A 121 -6.01 6.11 -3.48
CA SER A 121 -6.25 5.67 -4.86
C SER A 121 -5.70 4.27 -5.11
N ARG A 122 -6.21 3.61 -6.15
CA ARG A 122 -5.70 2.33 -6.63
C ARG A 122 -5.24 2.45 -8.08
N LYS A 123 -4.04 1.94 -8.36
CA LYS A 123 -3.41 2.02 -9.68
C LYS A 123 -2.80 0.68 -10.06
N THR A 124 -2.75 0.39 -11.36
CA THR A 124 -2.03 -0.77 -11.90
C THR A 124 -0.70 -0.30 -12.49
N ALA A 125 0.39 -1.00 -12.20
CA ALA A 125 1.71 -0.67 -12.73
C ALA A 125 2.54 -1.91 -13.08
N GLU A 126 3.37 -1.80 -14.11
CA GLU A 126 4.41 -2.81 -14.37
C GLU A 126 5.41 -2.83 -13.20
N PRO A 127 5.89 -4.00 -12.75
CA PRO A 127 6.85 -4.08 -11.64
C PRO A 127 8.11 -3.23 -11.82
N THR A 128 8.55 -3.06 -13.08
CA THR A 128 9.70 -2.23 -13.46
C THR A 128 9.48 -0.75 -13.19
N VAL A 129 8.23 -0.27 -13.27
CA VAL A 129 7.87 1.10 -12.90
C VAL A 129 8.00 1.24 -11.39
N VAL A 130 7.46 0.29 -10.62
CA VAL A 130 7.49 0.33 -9.15
C VAL A 130 8.91 0.23 -8.59
N THR A 131 9.79 -0.58 -9.16
CA THR A 131 11.20 -0.66 -8.72
C THR A 131 12.03 0.58 -9.05
N SER A 132 11.48 1.51 -9.84
CA SER A 132 12.16 2.73 -10.26
C SER A 132 11.75 3.98 -9.50
N ILE A 133 10.76 3.86 -8.60
CA ILE A 133 10.26 4.95 -7.75
C ILE A 133 11.09 5.07 -6.44
N PHE A 134 12.03 4.13 -6.20
CA PHE A 134 12.77 3.95 -4.95
C PHE A 134 14.25 3.67 -5.17
#